data_AF-A0A938Q6A7-F1
#
_entry.id   AF-A0A938Q6A7-F1
#
_cell.length_a   1.000
_cell.length_b   1.000
_cell.length_c   1.000
_cell.angle_alpha   90.00
_cell.angle_beta   90.00
_cell.angle_gamma   90.00
#
_symmetry.space_group_name_H-M   'P 1'
#
loop_
_entity.id
_entity.type
_entity.pdbx_description
1 polymer ?
#
loop_
_entity_poly.entity_id
_entity_poly.type
_entity_poly.pdbx_seq_one_letter_code
_entity_poly.pdbx_strand_id
1 'polypeptide(L)'
;MQAHLDRLFCKLMVLKHHVQVAHWQVIGPHFLDWHNMYAEQYETLDELLDEYAELLIMHDIPFHTYLKHIVACQGDCHQEHHTRCPIQTMKHLECLVRDIICCISDLLEHPLPLALVDYLSSHMKVFDKMQWYYRSILTKNPHSCGCEKCCCKEKENDCGKKHEQHSSCCHKKDDCSPCS
;
A
#
# COMPACT_ATOMS: atom_id res chain seq x y z
N MET A 1 -2.78 -7.95 -25.31
CA MET A 1 -3.51 -6.68 -25.13
C MET A 1 -4.79 -6.84 -24.31
N GLN A 2 -5.91 -7.36 -24.85
CA GLN A 2 -7.19 -7.46 -24.11
C GLN A 2 -7.07 -8.13 -22.74
N ALA A 3 -6.36 -9.26 -22.69
CA ALA A 3 -6.13 -9.99 -21.43
C ALA A 3 -5.37 -9.17 -20.37
N HIS A 4 -4.54 -8.19 -20.76
CA HIS A 4 -3.85 -7.30 -19.82
C HIS A 4 -4.80 -6.22 -19.28
N LEU A 5 -5.65 -5.65 -20.14
CA LEU A 5 -6.66 -4.68 -19.73
C LEU A 5 -7.68 -5.32 -18.77
N ASP A 6 -8.17 -6.51 -19.12
CA ASP A 6 -9.10 -7.27 -18.26
C ASP A 6 -8.44 -7.61 -16.91
N ARG A 7 -7.15 -8.00 -16.92
CA ARG A 7 -6.39 -8.30 -15.70
C ARG A 7 -6.18 -7.06 -14.83
N LEU A 8 -5.85 -5.92 -15.42
CA LEU A 8 -5.69 -4.66 -14.70
C LEU A 8 -7.00 -4.24 -14.02
N PHE A 9 -8.09 -4.24 -14.77
CA PHE A 9 -9.41 -3.93 -14.24
C PHE A 9 -9.76 -4.85 -13.07
N CYS A 10 -9.54 -6.16 -13.21
CA CYS A 10 -9.80 -7.12 -12.14
C CYS A 10 -8.92 -6.92 -10.91
N LYS A 11 -7.63 -6.60 -11.09
CA LYS A 11 -6.74 -6.29 -9.96
C LYS A 11 -7.17 -5.03 -9.22
N LEU A 12 -7.61 -4.00 -9.96
CA LEU A 12 -8.12 -2.76 -9.37
C LEU A 12 -9.40 -3.01 -8.58
N MET A 13 -10.33 -3.82 -9.11
CA MET A 13 -11.53 -4.28 -8.40
C MET A 13 -11.20 -5.03 -7.11
N VAL A 14 -10.27 -5.98 -7.16
CA VAL A 14 -9.83 -6.75 -5.98
C VAL A 14 -9.19 -5.84 -4.94
N LEU A 15 -8.33 -4.90 -5.38
CA LEU A 15 -7.71 -3.93 -4.49
C LEU A 15 -8.76 -3.03 -3.81
N LYS A 16 -9.71 -2.46 -4.57
CA LYS A 16 -10.83 -1.68 -4.02
C LYS A 16 -11.54 -2.47 -2.94
N HIS A 17 -11.91 -3.72 -3.25
CA HIS A 17 -12.62 -4.55 -2.30
C HIS A 17 -11.80 -4.84 -1.04
N HIS A 18 -10.50 -5.11 -1.17
CA HIS A 18 -9.62 -5.30 -0.02
C HIS A 18 -9.53 -4.05 0.87
N VAL A 19 -9.41 -2.85 0.26
CA VAL A 19 -9.41 -1.58 0.99
C VAL A 19 -10.75 -1.36 1.70
N GLN A 20 -11.87 -1.67 1.04
CA GLN A 20 -13.21 -1.56 1.62
C GLN A 20 -13.41 -2.53 2.80
N VAL A 21 -12.92 -3.76 2.68
CA VAL A 21 -12.96 -4.73 3.78
C VAL A 21 -12.09 -4.24 4.94
N ALA A 22 -10.91 -3.68 4.67
CA ALA A 22 -10.06 -3.08 5.70
C ALA A 22 -10.75 -1.90 6.40
N HIS A 23 -11.47 -1.05 5.67
CA HIS A 23 -12.31 0.02 6.22
C HIS A 23 -13.36 -0.50 7.21
N TRP A 24 -14.04 -1.62 6.90
CA TRP A 24 -15.03 -2.22 7.80
C TRP A 24 -14.42 -2.95 8.99
N GLN A 25 -13.25 -3.56 8.80
CA GLN A 25 -12.67 -4.50 9.77
C GLN A 25 -11.59 -3.89 10.67
N VAL A 26 -11.16 -2.65 10.42
CA VAL A 26 -10.16 -1.98 11.24
C VAL A 26 -10.66 -1.79 12.67
N ILE A 27 -9.78 -2.09 13.64
CA ILE A 27 -10.03 -1.98 15.08
C ILE A 27 -8.73 -1.56 15.77
N GLY A 28 -8.83 -0.95 16.95
CA GLY A 28 -7.69 -0.61 17.79
C GLY A 28 -7.41 0.89 17.91
N PRO A 29 -6.25 1.27 18.49
CA PRO A 29 -5.82 2.67 18.56
C PRO A 29 -5.77 3.27 17.15
N HIS A 30 -6.18 4.53 17.00
CA HIS A 30 -6.28 5.21 15.70
C HIS A 30 -7.35 4.66 14.74
N PHE A 31 -8.35 3.92 15.26
CA PHE A 31 -9.49 3.42 14.46
C PHE A 31 -10.04 4.47 13.50
N LEU A 32 -10.37 5.67 13.98
CA LEU A 32 -11.01 6.71 13.18
C LEU A 32 -10.10 7.18 12.03
N ASP A 33 -8.81 7.39 12.31
CA ASP A 33 -7.84 7.83 11.31
C ASP A 33 -7.71 6.80 10.19
N TRP A 34 -7.62 5.51 10.55
CA TRP A 34 -7.45 4.43 9.59
C TRP A 34 -8.74 4.14 8.83
N HIS A 35 -9.89 4.18 9.51
CA HIS A 35 -11.20 4.02 8.89
C HIS A 35 -11.43 5.07 7.81
N ASN A 36 -11.13 6.34 8.12
CA ASN A 36 -11.25 7.45 7.16
C ASN A 36 -10.21 7.34 6.03
N MET A 37 -8.96 6.97 6.34
CA MET A 37 -7.94 6.75 5.32
C MET A 37 -8.36 5.66 4.33
N TYR A 38 -8.86 4.52 4.81
CA TYR A 38 -9.36 3.47 3.92
C TYR A 38 -10.60 3.92 3.14
N ALA A 39 -11.45 4.79 3.70
CA ALA A 39 -12.60 5.37 3.01
C ALA A 39 -12.19 6.18 1.79
N GLU A 40 -11.31 7.18 2.00
CA GLU A 40 -10.76 8.01 0.92
C GLU A 40 -10.12 7.14 -0.17
N GLN A 41 -9.42 6.08 0.22
CA GLN A 41 -8.76 5.19 -0.74
C GLN A 41 -9.75 4.35 -1.56
N TYR A 42 -10.77 3.72 -0.96
CA TYR A 42 -11.70 2.92 -1.76
C TYR A 42 -12.59 3.81 -2.64
N GLU A 43 -12.90 5.03 -2.22
CA GLU A 43 -13.63 6.02 -3.02
C GLU A 43 -12.80 6.43 -4.24
N THR A 44 -11.53 6.78 -4.02
CA THR A 44 -10.59 7.05 -5.12
C THR A 44 -10.53 5.88 -6.09
N LEU A 45 -10.37 4.65 -5.60
CA LEU A 45 -10.30 3.45 -6.43
C LEU A 45 -11.60 3.19 -7.21
N ASP A 46 -12.76 3.59 -6.67
CA ASP A 46 -14.05 3.48 -7.35
C ASP A 46 -14.14 4.43 -8.55
N GLU A 47 -13.74 5.69 -8.36
CA GLU A 47 -13.64 6.68 -9.44
C GLU A 47 -12.69 6.20 -10.53
N LEU A 48 -11.55 5.60 -10.15
CA LEU A 48 -10.60 5.05 -11.13
C LEU A 48 -11.26 3.94 -11.95
N LEU A 49 -11.98 3.03 -11.29
CA LEU A 49 -12.63 1.91 -11.97
C LEU A 49 -13.68 2.38 -12.97
N ASP A 50 -14.47 3.39 -12.60
CA ASP A 50 -15.48 3.98 -13.46
C ASP A 50 -14.84 4.62 -14.71
N GLU A 51 -13.85 5.50 -14.50
CA GLU A 51 -13.14 6.17 -15.60
C GLU A 51 -12.43 5.14 -16.51
N TYR A 52 -11.85 4.08 -15.94
CA TYR A 52 -11.26 2.98 -16.71
C TYR A 52 -12.30 2.31 -17.62
N ALA A 53 -13.46 1.96 -17.06
CA ALA A 53 -14.53 1.30 -17.80
C ALA A 53 -15.09 2.21 -18.89
N GLU A 54 -15.33 3.49 -18.59
CA GLU A 54 -15.77 4.48 -19.55
C GLU A 54 -14.76 4.64 -20.70
N LEU A 55 -13.46 4.71 -20.41
CA LEU A 55 -12.41 4.78 -21.42
C LEU A 55 -12.40 3.58 -22.37
N LEU A 56 -12.56 2.36 -21.83
CA LEU A 56 -12.65 1.16 -22.66
C LEU A 56 -13.86 1.23 -23.60
N ILE A 57 -15.02 1.64 -23.06
CA ILE A 57 -16.26 1.77 -23.85
C ILE A 57 -16.13 2.87 -24.91
N MET A 58 -15.57 4.04 -24.57
CA MET A 58 -15.36 5.16 -25.50
C MET A 58 -14.45 4.82 -26.68
N HIS A 59 -13.56 3.84 -26.51
CA HIS A 59 -12.61 3.40 -27.52
C HIS A 59 -13.00 2.08 -28.20
N ASP A 60 -14.27 1.65 -28.05
CA ASP A 60 -14.80 0.40 -28.59
C ASP A 60 -13.98 -0.84 -28.19
N ILE A 61 -13.29 -0.78 -27.04
CA ILE A 61 -12.53 -1.92 -26.49
C ILE A 61 -13.53 -2.83 -25.79
N PRO A 62 -13.69 -4.09 -26.21
CA PRO A 62 -14.72 -4.96 -25.65
C PRO A 62 -14.53 -5.16 -24.14
N PHE A 63 -15.56 -4.88 -23.37
CA PHE A 63 -15.58 -5.08 -21.93
C PHE A 63 -16.25 -6.43 -21.61
N HIS A 64 -15.45 -7.42 -21.25
CA HIS A 64 -15.91 -8.79 -21.01
C HIS A 64 -16.37 -8.98 -19.55
N THR A 65 -17.10 -10.05 -19.28
CA THR A 65 -17.50 -10.39 -17.90
C THR A 65 -16.27 -10.69 -17.04
N TYR A 66 -15.92 -9.74 -16.18
CA TYR A 66 -14.75 -9.78 -15.28
C TYR A 66 -14.82 -10.89 -14.21
N LEU A 67 -15.99 -11.48 -13.96
CA LEU A 67 -16.17 -12.55 -12.96
C LEU A 67 -15.19 -13.73 -13.15
N LYS A 68 -14.88 -14.09 -14.40
CA LYS A 68 -13.92 -15.18 -14.70
C LYS A 68 -12.48 -14.81 -14.34
N HIS A 69 -12.16 -13.52 -14.40
CA HIS A 69 -10.81 -12.99 -14.19
C HIS A 69 -10.57 -12.60 -12.73
N ILE A 70 -11.61 -12.21 -11.97
CA ILE A 70 -11.53 -11.94 -10.53
C ILE A 70 -10.98 -13.17 -9.78
N VAL A 71 -11.47 -14.37 -10.09
CA VAL A 71 -11.01 -15.62 -9.44
C VAL A 71 -9.53 -15.88 -9.75
N ALA A 72 -9.08 -15.57 -10.97
CA ALA A 72 -7.67 -15.70 -11.34
C ALA A 72 -6.79 -14.67 -10.60
N CYS A 73 -7.27 -13.44 -10.44
CA CYS A 73 -6.53 -12.39 -9.73
C CYS A 73 -6.43 -12.62 -8.21
N GLN A 74 -7.34 -13.39 -7.61
CA GLN A 74 -7.26 -13.81 -6.21
C GLN A 74 -6.15 -14.85 -5.95
N GLY A 75 -5.74 -15.62 -6.97
CA GLY A 75 -4.71 -16.64 -6.85
C GLY A 75 -3.27 -16.10 -6.85
N ASP A 76 -3.06 -14.90 -7.38
CA ASP A 76 -1.73 -14.27 -7.48
C ASP A 76 -1.24 -13.64 -6.17
N CYS A 77 -2.14 -13.44 -5.21
CA CYS A 77 -1.86 -12.93 -3.89
C CYS A 77 -2.05 -14.06 -2.87
N HIS A 78 -0.97 -14.44 -2.18
CA HIS A 78 -0.98 -15.52 -1.20
C HIS A 78 -2.22 -15.54 -0.31
N GLN A 79 -2.85 -16.72 -0.22
CA GLN A 79 -3.92 -17.05 0.70
C GLN A 79 -3.42 -16.98 2.15
N GLU A 80 -3.42 -15.79 2.73
CA GLU A 80 -3.44 -15.63 4.19
C GLU A 80 -4.61 -14.72 4.56
N HIS A 81 -5.47 -15.26 5.42
CA HIS A 81 -6.81 -14.78 5.77
C HIS A 81 -6.83 -13.50 6.63
N HIS A 82 -5.92 -12.56 6.39
CA HIS A 82 -5.85 -11.32 7.15
C HIS A 82 -6.16 -10.11 6.27
N THR A 83 -7.43 -10.00 5.87
CA THR A 83 -8.03 -8.83 5.19
C THR A 83 -7.88 -7.50 5.93
N ARG A 84 -7.30 -7.51 7.15
CA ARG A 84 -6.95 -6.33 7.94
C ARG A 84 -5.49 -5.89 7.79
N CYS A 85 -4.66 -6.64 7.06
CA CYS A 85 -3.22 -6.48 7.09
C CYS A 85 -2.75 -5.38 6.12
N PRO A 86 -2.22 -4.24 6.60
CA PRO A 86 -1.72 -3.17 5.73
C PRO A 86 -0.58 -3.65 4.82
N ILE A 87 0.19 -4.65 5.26
CA ILE A 87 1.26 -5.29 4.47
C ILE A 87 0.67 -5.99 3.24
N GLN A 88 -0.48 -6.65 3.38
CA GLN A 88 -1.13 -7.32 2.26
C GLN A 88 -1.61 -6.30 1.24
N THR A 89 -2.32 -5.25 1.66
CA THR A 89 -2.76 -4.17 0.77
C THR A 89 -1.59 -3.50 0.05
N MET A 90 -0.47 -3.26 0.75
CA MET A 90 0.76 -2.74 0.15
C MET A 90 1.30 -3.68 -0.94
N LYS A 91 1.36 -5.00 -0.69
CA LYS A 91 1.79 -5.98 -1.70
C LYS A 91 0.88 -5.99 -2.92
N HIS A 92 -0.43 -5.85 -2.73
CA HIS A 92 -1.39 -5.74 -3.85
C HIS A 92 -1.14 -4.49 -4.69
N LEU A 93 -0.91 -3.34 -4.03
CA LEU A 93 -0.54 -2.09 -4.71
C LEU A 93 0.76 -2.23 -5.50
N GLU A 94 1.80 -2.84 -4.93
CA GLU A 94 3.08 -3.08 -5.62
C GLU A 94 2.90 -4.00 -6.84
N CYS A 95 2.09 -5.05 -6.71
CA CYS A 95 1.75 -5.94 -7.82
C CYS A 95 0.95 -5.23 -8.91
N LEU A 96 0.01 -4.35 -8.55
CA LEU A 96 -0.78 -3.58 -9.50
C LEU A 96 0.10 -2.59 -10.26
N VAL A 97 0.95 -1.84 -9.56
CA VAL A 97 1.90 -0.89 -10.16
C VAL A 97 2.81 -1.57 -11.18
N ARG A 98 3.37 -2.74 -10.84
CA ARG A 98 4.19 -3.52 -11.78
C ARG A 98 3.41 -3.92 -13.02
N ASP A 99 2.18 -4.38 -12.86
CA ASP A 99 1.33 -4.78 -13.98
C ASP A 99 0.94 -3.59 -14.86
N ILE A 100 0.71 -2.41 -14.27
CA ILE A 100 0.45 -1.18 -15.02
C ILE A 100 1.66 -0.82 -15.88
N ILE A 101 2.87 -0.89 -15.33
CA ILE A 101 4.11 -0.63 -16.08
C ILE A 101 4.24 -1.60 -17.26
N CYS A 102 4.05 -2.91 -17.02
CA CYS A 102 4.07 -3.91 -18.10
C CYS A 102 3.00 -3.61 -19.16
N CYS A 103 1.79 -3.26 -18.74
CA CYS A 103 0.72 -2.92 -19.66
C CYS A 103 1.07 -1.68 -20.48
N ILE A 104 1.58 -0.60 -19.87
CA ILE A 104 2.01 0.60 -20.60
C ILE A 104 3.06 0.24 -21.65
N SER A 105 4.07 -0.58 -21.29
CA SER A 105 5.08 -1.05 -22.25
C SER A 105 4.45 -1.78 -23.44
N ASP A 106 3.54 -2.72 -23.19
CA ASP A 106 2.83 -3.46 -24.25
C ASP A 106 1.92 -2.54 -25.10
N LEU A 107 1.26 -1.56 -24.46
CA LEU A 107 0.36 -0.62 -25.14
C LEU A 107 1.11 0.33 -26.08
N LEU A 108 2.36 0.71 -25.74
CA LEU A 108 3.20 1.56 -26.58
C LEU A 108 3.64 0.88 -27.89
N GLU A 109 3.63 -0.45 -27.94
CA GLU A 109 3.93 -1.24 -29.14
C GLU A 109 2.73 -1.38 -30.09
N HIS A 110 1.56 -0.90 -29.68
CA HIS A 110 0.30 -1.04 -30.40
C HIS A 110 -0.32 0.34 -30.72
N PRO A 111 -1.16 0.45 -31.77
CA PRO A 111 -1.80 1.71 -32.17
C PRO A 111 -3.00 2.06 -31.27
N LEU A 112 -2.81 2.01 -29.96
CA LEU A 112 -3.85 2.32 -28.99
C LEU A 112 -4.07 3.83 -28.85
N PRO A 113 -5.23 4.23 -28.27
CA PRO A 113 -5.46 5.62 -27.95
C PRO A 113 -4.45 6.04 -26.88
N LEU A 114 -3.64 7.07 -27.18
CA LEU A 114 -2.73 7.70 -26.22
C LEU A 114 -3.43 8.09 -24.91
N ALA A 115 -4.74 8.31 -24.96
CA ALA A 115 -5.59 8.55 -23.79
C ALA A 115 -5.52 7.42 -22.75
N LEU A 116 -5.46 6.15 -23.17
CA LEU A 116 -5.35 5.04 -22.22
C LEU A 116 -3.97 4.98 -21.56
N VAL A 117 -2.91 5.32 -22.30
CA VAL A 117 -1.55 5.40 -21.75
C VAL A 117 -1.42 6.56 -20.77
N ASP A 118 -1.99 7.73 -21.11
CA ASP A 118 -2.03 8.90 -20.24
C ASP A 118 -2.82 8.61 -18.95
N TYR A 119 -4.00 8.00 -19.10
CA TYR A 119 -4.80 7.52 -17.98
C TYR A 119 -4.00 6.57 -17.07
N LEU A 120 -3.39 5.51 -17.61
CA LEU A 120 -2.62 4.57 -16.77
C LEU A 120 -1.43 5.26 -16.08
N SER A 121 -0.79 6.19 -16.76
CA SER A 121 0.36 6.94 -16.24
C SER A 121 -0.03 7.95 -15.16
N SER A 122 -1.19 8.60 -15.28
CA SER A 122 -1.68 9.58 -14.30
C SER A 122 -2.00 8.90 -12.96
N HIS A 123 -2.55 7.69 -13.00
CA HIS A 123 -2.93 6.90 -11.83
C HIS A 123 -1.75 6.33 -11.03
N MET A 124 -0.56 6.25 -11.62
CA MET A 124 0.66 5.87 -10.89
C MET A 124 0.92 6.76 -9.67
N LYS A 125 0.63 8.06 -9.78
CA LYS A 125 0.79 9.02 -8.66
C LYS A 125 -0.12 8.68 -7.48
N VAL A 126 -1.34 8.22 -7.78
CA VAL A 126 -2.31 7.79 -6.76
C VAL A 126 -1.78 6.56 -6.03
N PHE A 127 -1.32 5.55 -6.77
CA PHE A 127 -0.78 4.33 -6.18
C PHE A 127 0.51 4.59 -5.38
N ASP A 128 1.39 5.47 -5.83
CA ASP A 128 2.60 5.86 -5.08
C ASP A 128 2.25 6.56 -3.76
N LYS A 129 1.27 7.47 -3.78
CA LYS A 129 0.78 8.13 -2.56
C LYS A 129 0.18 7.11 -1.58
N MET A 130 -0.62 6.16 -2.07
CA MET A 130 -1.17 5.08 -1.25
C MET A 130 -0.05 4.21 -0.65
N GLN A 131 0.93 3.79 -1.45
CA GLN A 131 2.09 3.03 -0.96
C GLN A 131 2.85 3.80 0.13
N TRP A 132 3.01 5.12 -0.03
CA TRP A 132 3.64 5.95 1.00
C TRP A 132 2.86 5.96 2.31
N TYR A 133 1.52 6.01 2.29
CA TYR A 133 0.72 5.88 3.51
C TYR A 133 1.00 4.56 4.24
N TYR A 134 0.97 3.44 3.51
CA TYR A 134 1.23 2.11 4.09
C TYR A 134 2.65 1.98 4.64
N ARG A 135 3.65 2.46 3.89
CA ARG A 135 5.04 2.46 4.35
C ARG A 135 5.21 3.32 5.61
N SER A 136 4.57 4.49 5.67
CA SER A 136 4.66 5.38 6.84
C SER A 136 4.05 4.75 8.09
N ILE A 137 2.97 3.99 7.93
CA ILE A 137 2.32 3.24 9.04
C ILE A 137 3.21 2.07 9.50
N LEU A 138 3.85 1.36 8.57
CA LEU A 138 4.63 0.15 8.86
C LEU A 138 6.07 0.44 9.32
N THR A 139 6.62 1.61 8.99
CA THR A 139 7.98 1.98 9.34
C THR A 139 8.04 2.28 10.84
N LYS A 140 8.79 1.48 11.60
CA LYS A 140 9.04 1.77 13.02
C LYS A 140 9.79 3.10 13.11
N ASN A 141 9.28 4.03 13.91
CA ASN A 141 9.98 5.27 14.20
C ASN A 141 11.26 4.92 14.99
N PRO A 142 12.47 5.29 14.51
CA PRO A 142 13.70 5.03 15.25
C PRO A 142 13.75 5.72 16.62
N HIS A 143 12.84 6.67 16.88
CA HIS A 143 12.70 7.37 18.16
C HIS A 143 11.54 6.88 19.04
N SER A 144 10.74 5.88 18.62
CA SER A 144 9.63 5.36 19.43
C SER A 144 10.06 4.23 20.39
N CYS A 145 11.24 4.36 21.00
CA CYS A 145 11.49 3.64 22.24
C CYS A 145 10.57 4.28 23.28
N GLY A 146 9.54 3.57 23.76
CA GLY A 146 8.64 4.00 24.84
C GLY A 146 9.31 4.18 26.20
N CYS A 147 10.61 4.46 26.21
CA CYS A 147 11.37 4.91 27.35
C CYS A 147 11.27 6.44 27.37
N GLU A 148 10.49 6.98 28.31
CA GLU A 148 10.47 8.42 28.63
C GLU A 148 11.85 8.98 29.04
N LYS A 149 12.89 8.15 29.08
CA LYS A 149 14.27 8.49 29.46
C LYS A 149 15.32 8.16 28.39
N CYS A 150 14.97 8.04 27.11
CA CYS A 150 16.00 7.95 26.08
C CYS A 150 16.51 9.36 25.72
N CYS A 151 17.33 9.92 26.61
CA CYS A 151 18.14 11.13 26.40
C CYS A 151 19.24 10.88 25.36
N CYS A 152 18.88 10.53 24.13
CA CYS A 152 19.81 10.49 23.00
C CYS A 152 19.41 11.57 22.00
N LYS A 153 19.38 12.81 22.46
CA LYS A 153 19.62 13.97 21.59
C LYS A 153 20.89 14.64 22.08
N GLU A 154 21.68 15.09 21.11
CA GLU A 154 22.96 15.81 21.21
C GLU A 154 24.22 14.92 21.27
N LYS A 155 24.72 14.54 20.08
CA LYS A 155 25.79 15.30 19.41
C LYS A 155 26.23 14.57 18.14
N GLU A 156 25.84 15.11 16.99
CA GLU A 156 26.70 15.01 15.82
C GLU A 156 27.99 15.80 16.13
N ASN A 157 29.11 15.21 15.74
CA ASN A 157 30.48 15.73 15.82
C ASN A 157 31.14 15.67 17.20
N ASP A 158 32.29 14.99 17.18
CA ASP A 158 33.38 15.07 18.15
C ASP A 158 33.31 14.15 19.39
N CYS A 159 33.79 12.90 19.25
CA CYS A 159 34.67 12.31 20.28
C CYS A 159 35.39 11.06 19.76
N GLY A 160 36.38 11.27 18.90
CA GLY A 160 37.57 10.42 18.95
C GLY A 160 38.34 10.80 20.21
N LYS A 161 38.60 9.84 21.09
CA LYS A 161 39.33 9.94 22.38
C LYS A 161 38.46 10.40 23.57
N LYS A 162 38.03 9.44 24.39
CA LYS A 162 38.74 9.04 25.62
C LYS A 162 38.02 7.89 26.31
N HIS A 163 38.83 6.91 26.68
CA HIS A 163 38.55 5.83 27.60
C HIS A 163 38.10 6.39 28.97
N GLU A 164 37.39 5.53 29.71
CA GLU A 164 37.11 5.60 31.15
C GLU A 164 36.06 6.62 31.61
N GLN A 165 34.83 6.11 31.76
CA GLN A 165 33.88 6.34 32.88
C GLN A 165 32.43 6.28 32.37
N HIS A 166 31.93 5.07 32.09
CA HIS A 166 30.49 4.82 31.94
C HIS A 166 30.15 3.46 32.55
N SER A 167 30.20 3.37 33.88
CA SER A 167 29.81 2.16 34.63
C SER A 167 28.70 2.42 35.66
N SER A 168 27.94 3.51 35.57
CA SER A 168 26.94 3.85 36.61
C SER A 168 25.48 3.93 36.17
N CYS A 169 25.11 3.75 34.90
CA CYS A 169 23.71 3.96 34.48
C CYS A 169 22.83 2.70 34.44
N CYS A 170 23.40 1.50 34.54
CA CYS A 170 22.65 0.23 34.47
C CYS A 170 22.72 -0.54 35.79
N HIS A 171 22.20 0.01 36.88
CA HIS A 171 21.89 -0.75 38.10
C HIS A 171 20.45 -0.48 38.50
N LYS A 172 19.55 -1.32 37.98
CA LYS A 172 18.30 -1.83 38.59
C LYS A 172 17.61 -2.72 37.54
N LYS A 173 18.12 -3.96 37.42
CA LYS A 173 17.25 -5.09 37.09
C LYS A 173 16.36 -5.24 38.32
N ASP A 174 15.03 -5.14 38.17
CA ASP A 174 14.02 -5.79 39.04
C ASP A 174 12.57 -5.32 38.77
N ASP A 175 12.32 -4.29 37.96
CA ASP A 175 10.95 -3.77 37.73
C ASP A 175 10.35 -4.04 36.33
N CYS A 176 10.57 -5.23 35.76
CA CYS A 176 9.80 -5.69 34.60
C CYS A 176 8.80 -6.77 35.04
N SER A 177 7.54 -6.39 35.23
CA SER A 177 6.45 -7.36 35.36
C SER A 177 6.25 -8.09 34.01
N PRO A 178 5.98 -9.41 34.00
CA PRO A 178 5.75 -10.14 32.77
C PRO A 178 4.40 -9.75 32.16
N CYS A 179 4.40 -9.39 30.87
CA CYS A 179 3.17 -9.16 30.11
C CYS A 179 2.28 -10.41 30.16
N SER A 180 1.05 -10.24 30.64
CA SER A 180 -0.07 -11.19 30.47
C SER A 180 -0.73 -10.98 29.12
#